data_AF-A0AAN1CFG5-F1
#
_entry.id   AF-A0AAN1CFG5-F1
#
_cell.length_a   1.000
_cell.length_b   1.000
_cell.length_c   1.000
_cell.angle_alpha   90.00
_cell.angle_beta   90.00
_cell.angle_gamma   90.00
#
_symmetry.space_group_name_H-M   'P 1'
#
loop_
_entity.id
_entity.type
_entity.pdbx_description
1 polymer ?
#
loop_
_entity_poly.entity_id
_entity_poly.type
_entity_poly.pdbx_seq_one_letter_code
_entity_poly.pdbx_strand_id
1 'polypeptide(L)'
;MNKSILAVCMLALLCLLSCDINALDDLLNEVRGNFLDESKDNKDLNHKQENQEQKEDVIDGLEEKVEIQQDMEVKPVNEGFAVSQQYVQEAIEIKEEDLTPSTDEEIKAQAEIENVKSALGDSGCSQLIEDALKLKSEYELLESSFYDILLELKNKIGSSDLIKDKTKRQKLIKLQNRFNEKRNQIDMFMTQVDAGLNERSSAKYFFEEAEKTLKEAITERLRNKRGSYSSKRGNSALLAKKAQSEAENVLSLLESSSGKIGEAIGIKKEIEKVINEAKSIL
;
A
#
# COMPACT_ATOMS: atom_id res chain seq x y z
N MET A 1 -10.11 -1.49 12.88
CA MET A 1 -9.36 -2.76 12.93
C MET A 1 -8.85 -2.97 14.36
N ASN A 2 -9.06 -4.14 14.97
CA ASN A 2 -8.63 -4.35 16.36
C ASN A 2 -7.09 -4.31 16.43
N LYS A 3 -6.53 -3.41 17.26
CA LYS A 3 -5.08 -3.24 17.47
C LYS A 3 -4.35 -4.55 17.79
N SER A 4 -5.08 -5.54 18.32
CA SER A 4 -4.64 -6.91 18.56
C SER A 4 -4.19 -7.66 17.28
N ILE A 5 -4.91 -7.52 16.17
CA ILE A 5 -4.63 -8.26 14.93
C ILE A 5 -3.33 -7.76 14.28
N LEU A 6 -3.16 -6.44 14.23
CA LEU A 6 -1.96 -5.82 13.68
C LEU A 6 -0.71 -6.19 14.50
N ALA A 7 -0.83 -6.23 15.83
CA ALA A 7 0.25 -6.65 16.71
C ALA A 7 0.65 -8.11 16.48
N VAL A 8 -0.33 -9.01 16.27
CA VAL A 8 -0.07 -10.43 15.97
C VAL A 8 0.61 -10.60 14.60
N CYS A 9 0.19 -9.86 13.58
CA CYS A 9 0.83 -9.89 12.26
C CYS A 9 2.29 -9.40 12.30
N MET A 10 2.56 -8.31 13.03
CA MET A 10 3.91 -7.77 13.19
C MET A 10 4.82 -8.71 14.02
N LEU A 11 4.27 -9.38 15.03
CA LEU A 11 5.01 -10.34 15.85
C LEU A 11 5.34 -11.64 15.10
N ALA A 12 4.42 -12.10 14.25
CA ALA A 12 4.68 -13.22 13.33
C ALA A 12 5.78 -12.89 12.31
N LEU A 13 5.82 -11.65 11.80
CA LEU A 13 6.88 -11.19 10.91
C LEU A 13 8.26 -11.16 11.60
N LEU A 14 8.33 -10.70 12.86
CA LEU A 14 9.56 -10.73 13.66
C LEU A 14 10.08 -12.16 13.90
N CYS A 15 9.19 -13.12 14.13
CA CYS A 15 9.56 -14.54 14.30
C CYS A 15 10.03 -15.20 13.00
N LEU A 16 9.46 -14.80 11.86
CA LEU A 16 9.88 -15.28 10.54
C LEU A 16 11.24 -14.71 10.09
N LEU A 17 11.60 -13.52 10.59
CA LEU A 17 12.89 -12.88 10.35
C LEU A 17 14.01 -13.41 11.27
N SER A 18 13.67 -13.91 12.47
CA SER A 18 14.64 -14.45 13.44
C SER A 18 14.98 -15.94 13.23
N CYS A 19 14.32 -16.63 12.28
CA CYS A 19 14.45 -18.08 12.04
C CYS A 19 14.14 -18.96 13.27
N ASP A 20 13.43 -18.44 14.27
CA ASP A 20 12.99 -19.22 15.43
C ASP A 20 11.57 -19.76 15.22
N ILE A 21 11.50 -20.87 14.47
CA ILE A 21 10.24 -21.52 14.07
C ILE A 21 9.47 -22.07 15.28
N ASN A 22 10.17 -22.42 16.36
CA ASN A 22 9.54 -22.98 17.56
C ASN A 22 8.73 -21.90 18.32
N ALA A 23 9.20 -20.66 18.32
CA ALA A 23 8.48 -19.54 18.91
C ALA A 23 7.17 -19.20 18.16
N LEU A 24 7.16 -19.38 16.83
CA LEU A 24 5.98 -19.16 16.00
C LEU A 24 4.90 -20.23 16.22
N ASP A 25 5.30 -21.49 16.37
CA ASP A 25 4.38 -22.62 16.55
C ASP A 25 3.73 -22.60 17.96
N ASP A 26 4.48 -22.22 18.99
CA ASP A 26 3.96 -22.02 20.35
C ASP A 26 2.95 -20.86 20.40
N LEU A 27 3.24 -19.74 19.73
CA LEU A 27 2.36 -18.57 19.67
C LEU A 27 1.07 -18.84 18.89
N LEU A 28 1.15 -19.57 17.78
CA LEU A 28 -0.02 -19.98 16.99
C LEU A 28 -0.94 -20.92 17.79
N ASN A 29 -0.37 -21.81 18.59
CA ASN A 29 -1.13 -22.69 19.47
C ASN A 29 -1.80 -21.92 20.63
N GLU A 30 -1.14 -20.91 21.19
CA GLU A 30 -1.70 -20.04 22.24
C GLU A 30 -2.85 -19.17 21.73
N VAL A 31 -2.68 -18.52 20.56
CA VAL A 31 -3.74 -17.71 19.93
C VAL A 31 -4.94 -18.58 19.53
N ARG A 32 -4.70 -19.79 19.03
CA ARG A 32 -5.76 -20.76 18.70
C ARG A 32 -6.51 -21.26 19.93
N GLY A 33 -5.82 -21.42 21.07
CA GLY A 33 -6.42 -21.74 22.36
C GLY A 33 -7.36 -20.64 22.84
N ASN A 34 -6.93 -19.38 22.75
CA ASN A 34 -7.70 -18.22 23.21
C ASN A 34 -8.91 -17.92 22.30
N PHE A 35 -8.78 -18.10 20.98
CA PHE A 35 -9.90 -17.92 20.03
C PHE A 35 -11.02 -18.95 20.21
N LEU A 36 -10.69 -20.18 20.61
CA LEU A 36 -11.66 -21.24 20.83
C LEU A 36 -12.47 -21.05 22.12
N ASP A 37 -11.87 -20.46 23.16
CA ASP A 37 -12.59 -20.13 24.39
C ASP A 37 -13.44 -18.86 24.26
N GLU A 38 -12.99 -17.85 23.51
CA GLU A 38 -13.76 -16.62 23.26
C GLU A 38 -14.97 -16.84 22.32
N SER A 39 -14.94 -17.89 21.50
CA SER A 39 -16.05 -18.27 20.60
C SER A 39 -17.24 -18.97 21.29
N LYS A 40 -17.10 -19.42 22.55
CA LYS A 40 -18.20 -20.07 23.29
C LYS A 40 -19.17 -19.07 23.93
N ASP A 41 -18.77 -17.81 24.07
CA ASP A 41 -19.55 -16.79 24.80
C ASP A 41 -20.37 -15.84 23.91
N ASN A 42 -20.33 -15.97 22.58
CA ASN A 42 -21.13 -15.14 21.67
C ASN A 42 -22.30 -15.91 21.05
N LYS A 43 -23.33 -16.15 21.86
CA LYS A 43 -24.70 -16.47 21.40
C LYS A 43 -25.50 -15.17 21.31
N ASP A 44 -25.33 -14.44 20.22
CA ASP A 44 -26.37 -13.65 19.55
C ASP A 44 -25.71 -12.76 18.51
N LEU A 45 -26.23 -12.84 17.27
CA LEU A 45 -26.42 -11.74 16.32
C LEU A 45 -26.64 -12.35 14.92
N ASN A 46 -27.90 -12.70 14.64
CA ASN A 46 -28.40 -12.82 13.28
C ASN A 46 -28.34 -11.43 12.62
N HIS A 47 -27.56 -11.26 11.54
CA HIS A 47 -27.75 -10.13 10.63
C HIS A 47 -28.05 -10.60 9.20
N LYS A 48 -29.23 -10.17 8.78
CA LYS A 48 -29.90 -10.33 7.49
C LYS A 48 -29.13 -9.56 6.41
N GLN A 49 -28.89 -10.22 5.28
CA GLN A 49 -28.24 -9.65 4.10
C GLN A 49 -29.31 -8.98 3.21
N GLU A 50 -29.18 -7.68 2.95
CA GLU A 50 -30.05 -6.94 2.03
C GLU A 50 -29.19 -6.09 1.07
N ASN A 51 -29.40 -6.30 -0.23
CA ASN A 51 -28.71 -5.64 -1.33
C ASN A 51 -29.15 -4.17 -1.46
N GLN A 52 -28.23 -3.27 -1.83
CA GLN A 52 -28.59 -1.94 -2.37
C GLN A 52 -27.90 -1.68 -3.70
N GLU A 53 -28.73 -1.48 -4.73
CA GLU A 53 -28.43 -0.98 -6.06
C GLU A 53 -28.02 0.50 -6.00
N GLN A 54 -27.02 0.86 -6.81
CA GLN A 54 -26.60 2.25 -7.06
C GLN A 54 -27.59 2.94 -8.01
N LYS A 55 -28.05 4.15 -7.65
CA LYS A 55 -28.69 5.10 -8.57
C LYS A 55 -27.74 6.26 -8.85
N GLU A 56 -27.47 6.50 -10.13
CA GLU A 56 -26.92 7.76 -10.66
C GLU A 56 -27.99 8.85 -10.58
N ASP A 57 -27.62 10.05 -10.14
CA ASP A 57 -28.40 11.27 -10.39
C ASP A 57 -27.51 12.31 -11.08
N VAL A 58 -27.97 12.71 -12.26
CA VAL A 58 -27.49 13.76 -13.15
C VAL A 58 -27.94 15.11 -12.60
N ILE A 59 -27.07 16.13 -12.60
CA ILE A 59 -27.49 17.53 -12.43
C ILE A 59 -27.00 18.34 -13.62
N ASP A 60 -27.97 18.69 -14.46
CA ASP A 60 -27.93 19.65 -15.56
C ASP A 60 -28.11 21.10 -15.06
N GLY A 61 -27.49 22.06 -15.76
CA GLY A 61 -28.08 23.39 -16.00
C GLY A 61 -27.54 24.58 -15.21
N LEU A 62 -26.78 25.47 -15.88
CA LEU A 62 -27.21 26.83 -16.26
C LEU A 62 -26.06 27.65 -16.88
N GLU A 63 -26.03 27.67 -18.21
CA GLU A 63 -25.49 28.79 -19.00
C GLU A 63 -26.46 29.98 -18.91
N GLU A 64 -25.95 31.17 -18.60
CA GLU A 64 -26.60 32.41 -19.02
C GLU A 64 -25.55 33.41 -19.52
N LYS A 65 -25.72 33.80 -20.77
CA LYS A 65 -24.87 34.69 -21.57
C LYS A 65 -25.74 35.88 -21.98
N VAL A 66 -25.48 37.07 -21.46
CA VAL A 66 -26.07 38.34 -21.94
C VAL A 66 -25.04 39.45 -21.63
N GLU A 67 -24.28 40.00 -22.57
CA GLU A 67 -24.56 40.95 -23.67
C GLU A 67 -24.03 42.35 -23.31
N ILE A 68 -23.08 42.82 -24.12
CA ILE A 68 -22.36 44.09 -23.97
C ILE A 68 -23.14 45.16 -24.75
N GLN A 69 -23.52 46.26 -24.10
CA GLN A 69 -23.80 47.53 -24.78
C GLN A 69 -23.18 48.71 -24.04
N GLN A 70 -22.31 49.42 -24.77
CA GLN A 70 -21.85 50.77 -24.52
C GLN A 70 -22.94 51.75 -24.99
N ASP A 71 -23.29 52.75 -24.18
CA ASP A 71 -23.06 54.17 -24.48
C ASP A 71 -23.77 55.07 -23.44
N MET A 72 -23.03 56.00 -22.84
CA MET A 72 -23.49 57.39 -22.64
C MET A 72 -22.35 58.21 -22.01
N GLU A 73 -21.79 59.08 -22.85
CA GLU A 73 -20.82 60.11 -22.54
C GLU A 73 -21.49 61.31 -21.85
N VAL A 74 -21.05 61.69 -20.64
CA VAL A 74 -21.20 63.06 -20.11
C VAL A 74 -19.92 63.47 -19.35
N LYS A 75 -19.46 64.68 -19.68
CA LYS A 75 -18.19 65.36 -19.37
C LYS A 75 -17.84 65.57 -17.87
N PRO A 76 -16.56 65.91 -17.57
CA PRO A 76 -15.91 65.62 -16.30
C PRO A 76 -16.08 66.73 -15.26
N VAL A 77 -16.03 66.36 -13.99
CA VAL A 77 -15.76 67.29 -12.88
C VAL A 77 -14.70 66.66 -12.00
N ASN A 78 -13.50 67.26 -12.05
CA ASN A 78 -12.49 67.11 -11.01
C ASN A 78 -13.12 67.48 -9.68
N GLU A 79 -13.16 66.55 -8.72
CA GLU A 79 -12.93 66.86 -7.31
C GLU A 79 -12.80 65.56 -6.50
N GLY A 80 -11.56 65.29 -6.09
CA GLY A 80 -11.19 64.54 -4.88
C GLY A 80 -11.94 63.25 -4.58
N PHE A 81 -11.52 62.14 -5.20
CA PHE A 81 -11.66 60.84 -4.53
C PHE A 81 -10.28 60.27 -4.26
N ALA A 82 -10.05 60.09 -2.97
CA ALA A 82 -8.84 59.56 -2.38
C ALA A 82 -8.36 58.32 -3.12
N VAL A 83 -7.05 58.29 -3.37
CA VAL A 83 -6.28 57.10 -3.73
C VAL A 83 -6.85 55.92 -2.94
N SER A 84 -7.55 55.01 -3.63
CA SER A 84 -7.92 53.73 -3.07
C SER A 84 -6.63 53.11 -2.59
N GLN A 85 -6.46 53.05 -1.26
CA GLN A 85 -5.34 52.37 -0.64
C GLN A 85 -5.38 50.95 -1.17
N GLN A 86 -4.48 50.64 -2.10
CA GLN A 86 -4.12 49.27 -2.41
C GLN A 86 -3.73 48.66 -1.07
N TYR A 87 -4.61 47.80 -0.55
CA TYR A 87 -4.25 46.90 0.53
C TYR A 87 -3.13 46.03 -0.03
N VAL A 88 -1.89 46.42 0.24
CA VAL A 88 -0.74 45.54 0.10
C VAL A 88 -1.00 44.44 1.11
N GLN A 89 -1.49 43.28 0.64
CA GLN A 89 -1.44 42.08 1.44
C GLN A 89 0.04 41.78 1.66
N GLU A 90 0.55 42.11 2.84
CA GLU A 90 1.84 41.59 3.31
C GLU A 90 1.83 40.09 3.08
N ALA A 91 2.73 39.62 2.21
CA ALA A 91 2.98 38.20 2.04
C ALA A 91 3.42 37.66 3.40
N ILE A 92 2.55 36.91 4.05
CA ILE A 92 2.84 36.34 5.36
C ILE A 92 3.91 35.26 5.17
N GLU A 93 5.06 35.49 5.78
CA GLU A 93 6.11 34.48 5.91
C GLU A 93 5.68 33.49 7.00
N ILE A 94 5.09 32.36 6.60
CA ILE A 94 4.80 31.24 7.50
C ILE A 94 6.07 30.41 7.63
N LYS A 95 6.57 30.26 8.86
CA LYS A 95 7.75 29.44 9.14
C LYS A 95 7.34 27.99 9.41
N GLU A 96 8.27 27.06 9.26
CA GLU A 96 8.02 25.64 9.55
C GLU A 96 7.60 25.41 11.02
N GLU A 97 8.15 26.20 11.94
CA GLU A 97 7.81 26.20 13.37
C GLU A 97 6.33 26.53 13.65
N ASP A 98 5.66 27.26 12.74
CA ASP A 98 4.25 27.63 12.87
C ASP A 98 3.30 26.48 12.48
N LEU A 99 3.80 25.43 11.83
CA LEU A 99 3.01 24.31 11.27
C LEU A 99 2.58 23.29 12.34
N THR A 100 1.98 23.78 13.41
CA THR A 100 1.45 22.94 14.50
C THR A 100 -0.02 22.58 14.25
N PRO A 101 -0.39 21.29 14.28
CA PRO A 101 -1.78 20.84 14.27
C PRO A 101 -2.55 21.45 15.45
N SER A 102 -3.76 21.96 15.20
CA SER A 102 -4.56 22.63 16.24
C SER A 102 -6.07 22.38 16.14
N THR A 103 -6.60 22.02 14.97
CA THR A 103 -8.00 21.61 14.84
C THR A 103 -8.14 20.11 15.04
N ASP A 104 -9.36 19.67 15.37
CA ASP A 104 -9.65 18.25 15.57
C ASP A 104 -9.29 17.41 14.33
N GLU A 105 -9.55 17.92 13.12
CA GLU A 105 -9.18 17.24 11.86
C GLU A 105 -7.66 17.17 11.66
N GLU A 106 -6.92 18.26 11.93
CA GLU A 106 -5.45 18.28 11.81
C GLU A 106 -4.81 17.32 12.81
N ILE A 107 -5.32 17.28 14.05
CA ILE A 107 -4.81 16.40 15.10
C ILE A 107 -5.07 14.93 14.74
N LYS A 108 -6.25 14.61 14.19
CA LYS A 108 -6.55 13.25 13.72
C LYS A 108 -5.67 12.83 12.56
N ALA A 109 -5.48 13.70 11.57
CA ALA A 109 -4.58 13.44 10.45
C ALA A 109 -3.13 13.22 10.92
N GLN A 110 -2.64 14.06 11.83
CA GLN A 110 -1.30 13.89 12.42
C GLN A 110 -1.20 12.56 13.17
N ALA A 111 -2.19 12.20 13.97
CA ALA A 111 -2.19 10.95 14.72
C ALA A 111 -2.11 9.73 13.80
N GLU A 112 -2.80 9.75 12.65
CA GLU A 112 -2.73 8.66 11.68
C GLU A 112 -1.38 8.60 10.96
N ILE A 113 -0.80 9.74 10.59
CA ILE A 113 0.56 9.81 10.02
C ILE A 113 1.59 9.25 11.02
N GLU A 114 1.49 9.59 12.31
CA GLU A 114 2.37 9.05 13.34
C GLU A 114 2.14 7.55 13.59
N ASN A 115 0.90 7.06 13.44
CA ASN A 115 0.60 5.63 13.46
C ASN A 115 1.32 4.91 12.30
N VAL A 116 1.28 5.46 11.09
CA VAL A 116 2.03 4.94 9.93
C VAL A 116 3.53 4.93 10.20
N LYS A 117 4.11 6.03 10.71
CA LYS A 117 5.54 6.10 11.07
C LYS A 117 5.92 5.04 12.10
N SER A 118 5.12 4.89 13.16
CA SER A 118 5.35 3.90 14.19
C SER A 118 5.29 2.47 13.63
N ALA A 119 4.39 2.19 12.69
CA ALA A 119 4.27 0.88 12.07
C ALA A 119 5.45 0.57 11.13
N LEU A 120 5.94 1.59 10.41
CA LEU A 120 7.10 1.47 9.52
C LEU A 120 8.44 1.42 10.26
N GLY A 121 8.49 1.90 11.51
CA GLY A 121 9.71 2.02 12.30
C GLY A 121 10.79 2.84 11.57
N ASP A 122 12.05 2.53 11.85
CA ASP A 122 13.20 3.20 11.23
C ASP A 122 13.39 2.83 9.75
N SER A 123 12.80 1.71 9.30
CA SER A 123 12.92 1.21 7.93
C SER A 123 12.19 2.08 6.89
N GLY A 124 11.03 2.64 7.24
CA GLY A 124 10.20 3.40 6.28
C GLY A 124 9.72 2.58 5.07
N CYS A 125 9.01 3.23 4.15
CA CYS A 125 8.56 2.58 2.92
C CYS A 125 9.72 2.24 1.96
N SER A 126 10.81 3.01 1.98
CA SER A 126 11.93 2.83 1.04
C SER A 126 12.62 1.47 1.24
N GLN A 127 12.88 1.07 2.49
CA GLN A 127 13.49 -0.24 2.76
C GLN A 127 12.59 -1.38 2.28
N LEU A 128 11.28 -1.29 2.50
CA LEU A 128 10.34 -2.29 2.01
C LEU A 128 10.35 -2.39 0.48
N ILE A 129 10.48 -1.28 -0.23
CA ILE A 129 10.59 -1.28 -1.70
C ILE A 129 11.91 -1.95 -2.13
N GLU A 130 13.03 -1.61 -1.49
CA GLU A 130 14.34 -2.22 -1.78
C GLU A 130 14.33 -3.74 -1.57
N ASP A 131 13.74 -4.21 -0.47
CA ASP A 131 13.61 -5.64 -0.18
C ASP A 131 12.78 -6.37 -1.25
N ALA A 132 11.70 -5.74 -1.73
CA ALA A 132 10.89 -6.29 -2.82
C ALA A 132 11.65 -6.30 -4.16
N LEU A 133 12.44 -5.26 -4.46
CA LEU A 133 13.29 -5.23 -5.66
C LEU A 133 14.38 -6.30 -5.61
N LYS A 134 14.94 -6.56 -4.43
CA LYS A 134 15.88 -7.66 -4.24
C LYS A 134 15.21 -9.01 -4.48
N LEU A 135 13.99 -9.21 -3.96
CA LEU A 135 13.24 -10.43 -4.21
C LEU A 135 12.91 -10.62 -5.71
N LYS A 136 12.66 -9.52 -6.42
CA LYS A 136 12.47 -9.51 -7.87
C LYS A 136 13.74 -9.88 -8.65
N SER A 137 14.93 -9.47 -8.23
CA SER A 137 16.15 -9.93 -8.90
C SER A 137 16.48 -11.39 -8.58
N GLU A 138 16.16 -11.85 -7.36
CA GLU A 138 16.28 -13.27 -6.99
C GLU A 138 15.35 -14.17 -7.82
N TYR A 139 14.19 -13.68 -8.24
CA TYR A 139 13.32 -14.37 -9.19
C TYR A 139 14.01 -14.67 -10.52
N GLU A 140 14.62 -13.66 -11.14
CA GLU A 140 15.21 -13.81 -12.47
C GLU A 140 16.28 -14.92 -12.46
N LEU A 141 17.06 -14.98 -11.37
CA LEU A 141 18.04 -16.05 -11.14
C LEU A 141 17.36 -17.42 -10.93
N LEU A 142 16.29 -17.46 -10.13
CA LEU A 142 15.53 -18.67 -9.85
C LEU A 142 14.87 -19.24 -11.11
N GLU A 143 14.26 -18.38 -11.93
CA GLU A 143 13.62 -18.71 -13.19
C GLU A 143 14.63 -19.31 -14.18
N SER A 144 15.77 -18.64 -14.37
CA SER A 144 16.85 -19.17 -15.21
C SER A 144 17.28 -20.56 -14.72
N SER A 145 17.61 -20.68 -13.42
CA SER A 145 18.05 -21.96 -12.85
C SER A 145 16.98 -23.05 -12.98
N PHE A 146 15.69 -22.69 -12.88
CA PHE A 146 14.60 -23.63 -13.03
C PHE A 146 14.53 -24.19 -14.44
N TYR A 147 14.57 -23.32 -15.45
CA TYR A 147 14.48 -23.74 -16.85
C TYR A 147 15.76 -24.43 -17.35
N ASP A 148 16.93 -24.01 -16.88
CA ASP A 148 18.21 -24.67 -17.19
C ASP A 148 18.21 -26.13 -16.71
N ILE A 149 17.81 -26.36 -15.46
CA ILE A 149 17.72 -27.71 -14.89
C ILE A 149 16.64 -28.53 -15.59
N LEU A 150 15.49 -27.93 -15.90
CA LEU A 150 14.43 -28.63 -16.62
C LEU A 150 14.90 -29.08 -18.02
N LEU A 151 15.72 -28.27 -18.69
CA LEU A 151 16.33 -28.60 -19.98
C LEU A 151 17.35 -29.73 -19.82
N GLU A 152 18.25 -29.64 -18.84
CA GLU A 152 19.25 -30.68 -18.56
C GLU A 152 18.58 -32.02 -18.27
N LEU A 153 17.51 -32.00 -17.46
CA LEU A 153 16.75 -33.18 -17.11
C LEU A 153 16.07 -33.83 -18.33
N LYS A 154 15.51 -33.03 -19.25
CA LYS A 154 14.97 -33.51 -20.53
C LYS A 154 16.04 -34.19 -21.38
N ASN A 155 17.22 -33.55 -21.50
CA ASN A 155 18.33 -34.08 -22.28
C ASN A 155 18.83 -35.41 -21.71
N LYS A 156 18.95 -35.49 -20.38
CA LYS A 156 19.39 -36.70 -19.69
C LYS A 156 18.38 -37.84 -19.87
N ILE A 157 17.08 -37.59 -19.72
CA ILE A 157 16.03 -38.60 -19.98
C ILE A 157 16.08 -39.12 -21.43
N GLY A 158 16.40 -38.26 -22.39
CA GLY A 158 16.52 -38.62 -23.81
C GLY A 158 17.83 -39.33 -24.19
N SER A 159 18.83 -39.36 -23.29
CA SER A 159 20.14 -39.96 -23.57
C SER A 159 20.06 -41.49 -23.71
N SER A 160 20.81 -42.01 -24.69
CA SER A 160 20.94 -43.44 -24.99
C SER A 160 21.43 -44.28 -23.80
N ASP A 161 22.20 -43.69 -22.89
CA ASP A 161 22.77 -44.40 -21.74
C ASP A 161 21.71 -44.78 -20.69
N LEU A 162 20.65 -43.98 -20.59
CA LEU A 162 19.54 -44.19 -19.65
C LEU A 162 18.44 -45.12 -20.18
N ILE A 163 18.54 -45.54 -21.44
CA ILE A 163 17.67 -46.58 -22.01
C ILE A 163 17.92 -47.92 -21.29
N LYS A 164 19.15 -48.15 -20.80
CA LYS A 164 19.56 -49.39 -20.12
C LYS A 164 19.23 -49.40 -18.63
N ASP A 165 19.23 -48.24 -17.96
CA ASP A 165 18.90 -48.12 -16.52
C ASP A 165 17.47 -47.57 -16.31
N LYS A 166 16.50 -48.49 -16.34
CA LYS A 166 15.07 -48.18 -16.17
C LYS A 166 14.77 -47.46 -14.85
N THR A 167 15.47 -47.82 -13.77
CA THR A 167 15.23 -47.27 -12.43
C THR A 167 15.66 -45.81 -12.36
N LYS A 168 16.87 -45.47 -12.84
CA LYS A 168 17.31 -44.07 -12.92
C LYS A 168 16.42 -43.26 -13.84
N ARG A 169 16.06 -43.81 -15.01
CA ARG A 169 15.16 -43.13 -15.95
C ARG A 169 13.82 -42.79 -15.31
N GLN A 170 13.24 -43.72 -14.55
CA GLN A 170 11.96 -43.49 -13.88
C GLN A 170 12.06 -42.43 -12.76
N LYS A 171 13.18 -42.37 -12.03
CA LYS A 171 13.43 -41.30 -11.04
C LYS A 171 13.48 -39.92 -11.71
N LEU A 172 14.20 -39.81 -12.83
CA LEU A 172 14.28 -38.56 -13.59
C LEU A 172 12.92 -38.13 -14.14
N ILE A 173 12.10 -39.06 -14.66
CA ILE A 173 10.74 -38.74 -15.14
C ILE A 173 9.86 -38.23 -13.99
N LYS A 174 9.93 -38.83 -12.79
CA LYS A 174 9.18 -38.33 -11.62
C LYS A 174 9.60 -36.91 -11.25
N LEU A 175 10.90 -36.63 -11.29
CA LEU A 175 11.42 -35.30 -11.04
C LEU A 175 10.96 -34.30 -12.12
N GLN A 176 10.95 -34.71 -13.39
CA GLN A 176 10.41 -33.90 -14.50
C GLN A 176 8.96 -33.48 -14.25
N ASN A 177 8.13 -34.42 -13.81
CA ASN A 177 6.72 -34.15 -13.55
C ASN A 177 6.55 -33.13 -12.42
N ARG A 178 7.36 -33.23 -11.36
CA ARG A 178 7.38 -32.24 -10.28
C ARG A 178 7.82 -30.86 -10.75
N PHE A 179 8.80 -30.75 -11.65
CA PHE A 179 9.10 -29.47 -12.29
C PHE A 179 7.90 -28.95 -13.09
N ASN A 180 7.26 -29.79 -13.88
CA ASN A 180 6.10 -29.37 -14.67
C ASN A 180 4.94 -28.87 -13.78
N GLU A 181 4.71 -29.50 -12.62
CA GLU A 181 3.74 -29.04 -11.61
C GLU A 181 4.08 -27.64 -11.05
N LYS A 182 5.37 -27.29 -11.00
CA LYS A 182 5.88 -26.03 -10.45
C LYS A 182 5.98 -24.90 -11.46
N ARG A 183 5.73 -25.15 -12.75
CA ARG A 183 5.81 -24.10 -13.81
C ARG A 183 4.91 -22.91 -13.53
N ASN A 184 3.63 -23.17 -13.23
CA ASN A 184 2.68 -22.08 -12.96
C ASN A 184 3.06 -21.28 -11.70
N GLN A 185 3.82 -21.88 -10.78
CA GLN A 185 4.28 -21.19 -9.59
C GLN A 185 5.40 -20.18 -9.90
N ILE A 186 6.20 -20.37 -10.96
CA ILE A 186 7.19 -19.37 -11.40
C ILE A 186 6.48 -18.07 -11.79
N ASP A 187 5.46 -18.16 -12.65
CA ASP A 187 4.69 -16.98 -13.09
C ASP A 187 3.94 -16.34 -11.91
N MET A 188 3.40 -17.16 -11.01
CA MET A 188 2.71 -16.71 -9.80
C MET A 188 3.66 -15.98 -8.85
N PHE A 189 4.89 -16.47 -8.68
CA PHE A 189 5.93 -15.80 -7.90
C PHE A 189 6.12 -14.36 -8.38
N MET A 190 6.37 -14.19 -9.69
CA MET A 190 6.64 -12.88 -10.27
C MET A 190 5.46 -11.94 -10.10
N THR A 191 4.26 -12.45 -10.37
CA THR A 191 3.01 -11.68 -10.24
C THR A 191 2.81 -11.16 -8.82
N GLN A 192 3.06 -12.00 -7.81
CA GLN A 192 2.94 -11.61 -6.41
C GLN A 192 4.00 -10.57 -6.01
N VAL A 193 5.24 -10.72 -6.46
CA VAL A 193 6.31 -9.73 -6.19
C VAL A 193 5.99 -8.39 -6.84
N ASP A 194 5.58 -8.37 -8.11
CA ASP A 194 5.23 -7.13 -8.81
C ASP A 194 4.03 -6.43 -8.19
N ALA A 195 2.99 -7.18 -7.84
CA ALA A 195 1.82 -6.62 -7.16
C ALA A 195 2.18 -6.07 -5.77
N GLY A 196 2.99 -6.79 -4.99
CA GLY A 196 3.48 -6.33 -3.70
C GLY A 196 4.36 -5.07 -3.80
N LEU A 197 5.23 -5.00 -4.81
CA LEU A 197 6.09 -3.84 -5.10
C LEU A 197 5.24 -2.60 -5.46
N ASN A 198 4.23 -2.77 -6.32
CA ASN A 198 3.33 -1.70 -6.71
C ASN A 198 2.58 -1.14 -5.48
N GLU A 199 2.06 -2.01 -4.61
CA GLU A 199 1.36 -1.59 -3.40
C GLU A 199 2.27 -0.86 -2.40
N ARG A 200 3.53 -1.31 -2.23
CA ARG A 200 4.54 -0.58 -1.44
C ARG A 200 4.85 0.80 -2.04
N SER A 201 4.91 0.89 -3.36
CA SER A 201 5.15 2.15 -4.07
C SER A 201 3.97 3.11 -3.91
N SER A 202 2.74 2.62 -4.01
CA SER A 202 1.52 3.39 -3.73
C SER A 202 1.46 3.83 -2.26
N ALA A 203 1.81 2.94 -1.33
CA ALA A 203 1.87 3.25 0.10
C ALA A 203 2.85 4.40 0.39
N LYS A 204 4.04 4.37 -0.23
CA LYS A 204 5.01 5.46 -0.16
C LYS A 204 4.43 6.78 -0.68
N TYR A 205 3.83 6.75 -1.86
CA TYR A 205 3.21 7.93 -2.47
C TYR A 205 2.13 8.54 -1.57
N PHE A 206 1.19 7.73 -1.07
CA PHE A 206 0.12 8.22 -0.20
C PHE A 206 0.64 8.74 1.14
N PHE A 207 1.70 8.14 1.67
CA PHE A 207 2.32 8.62 2.90
C PHE A 207 2.96 10.01 2.71
N GLU A 208 3.71 10.20 1.62
CA GLU A 208 4.32 11.50 1.27
C GLU A 208 3.24 12.56 0.98
N GLU A 209 2.16 12.19 0.28
CA GLU A 209 1.03 13.10 0.05
C GLU A 209 0.28 13.42 1.35
N ALA A 210 0.09 12.47 2.27
CA ALA A 210 -0.56 12.75 3.55
C ALA A 210 0.20 13.82 4.35
N GLU A 211 1.54 13.70 4.44
CA GLU A 211 2.37 14.69 5.13
C GLU A 211 2.29 16.07 4.47
N LYS A 212 2.32 16.11 3.13
CA LYS A 212 2.23 17.35 2.35
C LYS A 212 0.85 18.00 2.45
N THR A 213 -0.22 17.22 2.30
CA THR A 213 -1.61 17.69 2.40
C THR A 213 -1.90 18.23 3.81
N LEU A 214 -1.37 17.60 4.86
CA LEU A 214 -1.51 18.12 6.23
C LEU A 214 -0.80 19.45 6.42
N LYS A 215 0.43 19.60 5.91
CA LYS A 215 1.16 20.88 5.92
C LYS A 215 0.38 21.97 5.17
N GLU A 216 -0.22 21.62 4.03
CA GLU A 216 -1.07 22.53 3.27
C GLU A 216 -2.32 22.95 4.05
N ALA A 217 -3.03 22.00 4.68
CA ALA A 217 -4.20 22.27 5.51
C ALA A 217 -3.89 23.27 6.63
N ILE A 218 -2.78 23.06 7.33
CA ILE A 218 -2.32 23.95 8.41
C ILE A 218 -1.96 25.33 7.86
N THR A 219 -1.23 25.38 6.74
CA THR A 219 -0.85 26.63 6.08
C THR A 219 -2.07 27.43 5.65
N GLU A 220 -3.07 26.78 5.03
CA GLU A 220 -4.32 27.43 4.65
C GLU A 220 -5.06 27.98 5.86
N ARG A 221 -5.18 27.20 6.94
CA ARG A 221 -5.80 27.66 8.19
C ARG A 221 -5.10 28.91 8.74
N LEU A 222 -3.77 28.91 8.78
CA LEU A 222 -2.97 30.04 9.28
C LEU A 222 -3.15 31.30 8.41
N ARG A 223 -3.16 31.15 7.09
CA ARG A 223 -3.46 32.25 6.14
C ARG A 223 -4.89 32.79 6.35
N ASN A 224 -5.85 31.90 6.57
CA ASN A 224 -7.28 32.24 6.65
C ASN A 224 -7.70 32.86 8.00
N LYS A 225 -6.89 32.73 9.05
CA LYS A 225 -7.15 33.30 10.37
C LYS A 225 -7.25 34.84 10.38
N ARG A 226 -6.85 35.54 9.31
CA ARG A 226 -6.87 37.02 9.17
C ARG A 226 -7.78 37.57 8.05
N GLY A 227 -8.59 36.74 7.37
CA GLY A 227 -9.53 37.17 6.31
C GLY A 227 -10.99 36.75 6.58
N SER A 228 -11.96 37.42 5.93
CA SER A 228 -13.42 37.22 6.14
C SER A 228 -13.86 35.74 6.19
N TYR A 229 -14.77 35.46 7.12
CA TYR A 229 -14.81 34.25 7.96
C TYR A 229 -15.49 33.02 7.34
N SER A 230 -16.22 33.14 6.22
CA SER A 230 -17.23 32.13 5.86
C SER A 230 -16.93 31.27 4.63
N SER A 231 -16.09 31.69 3.67
CA SER A 231 -15.79 30.88 2.46
C SER A 231 -14.44 30.15 2.48
N LYS A 232 -13.63 30.35 3.53
CA LYS A 232 -12.21 29.93 3.56
C LYS A 232 -11.88 28.82 4.55
N ARG A 233 -12.79 28.52 5.49
CA ARG A 233 -12.60 27.51 6.55
C ARG A 233 -12.95 26.09 6.11
N GLY A 234 -13.77 25.95 5.07
CA GLY A 234 -14.15 24.66 4.49
C GLY A 234 -12.96 23.93 3.87
N ASN A 235 -12.08 24.65 3.17
CA ASN A 235 -10.98 24.05 2.42
C ASN A 235 -9.92 23.41 3.33
N SER A 236 -9.46 24.10 4.39
CA SER A 236 -8.43 23.56 5.28
C SER A 236 -8.90 22.31 6.04
N ALA A 237 -10.16 22.27 6.48
CA ALA A 237 -10.71 21.10 7.16
C ALA A 237 -10.90 19.91 6.21
N LEU A 238 -11.27 20.17 4.95
CA LEU A 238 -11.34 19.13 3.91
C LEU A 238 -9.95 18.59 3.57
N LEU A 239 -8.92 19.45 3.48
CA LEU A 239 -7.54 19.03 3.27
C LEU A 239 -7.04 18.17 4.45
N ALA A 240 -7.31 18.55 5.69
CA ALA A 240 -6.94 17.74 6.85
C ALA A 240 -7.60 16.35 6.83
N LYS A 241 -8.89 16.26 6.46
CA LYS A 241 -9.58 14.98 6.26
C LYS A 241 -9.00 14.17 5.11
N LYS A 242 -8.57 14.83 4.02
CA LYS A 242 -7.90 14.18 2.90
C LYS A 242 -6.55 13.60 3.34
N ALA A 243 -5.74 14.35 4.08
CA ALA A 243 -4.48 13.87 4.64
C ALA A 243 -4.68 12.66 5.55
N GLN A 244 -5.72 12.69 6.40
CA GLN A 244 -6.10 11.53 7.22
C GLN A 244 -6.42 10.31 6.34
N SER A 245 -7.29 10.45 5.34
CA SER A 245 -7.65 9.33 4.45
C SER A 245 -6.46 8.79 3.66
N GLU A 246 -5.57 9.66 3.20
CA GLU A 246 -4.32 9.27 2.54
C GLU A 246 -3.46 8.42 3.48
N ALA A 247 -3.29 8.82 4.74
CA ALA A 247 -2.55 8.06 5.75
C ALA A 247 -3.22 6.71 6.10
N GLU A 248 -4.56 6.68 6.27
CA GLU A 248 -5.31 5.45 6.55
C GLU A 248 -5.11 4.38 5.47
N ASN A 249 -5.04 4.81 4.19
CA ASN A 249 -4.83 3.91 3.07
C ASN A 249 -3.43 3.26 3.07
N VAL A 250 -2.43 3.91 3.66
CA VAL A 250 -1.04 3.41 3.65
C VAL A 250 -0.94 2.05 4.34
N LEU A 251 -1.48 1.91 5.55
CA LEU A 251 -1.38 0.64 6.30
C LEU A 251 -2.10 -0.51 5.59
N SER A 252 -3.27 -0.23 5.00
CA SER A 252 -4.00 -1.25 4.23
C SER A 252 -3.20 -1.75 3.02
N LEU A 253 -2.52 -0.84 2.32
CA LEU A 253 -1.65 -1.20 1.19
C LEU A 253 -0.43 -2.00 1.65
N LEU A 254 0.19 -1.62 2.77
CA LEU A 254 1.35 -2.32 3.31
C LEU A 254 1.01 -3.72 3.82
N GLU A 255 -0.15 -3.89 4.45
CA GLU A 255 -0.66 -5.19 4.90
C GLU A 255 -0.90 -6.13 3.70
N SER A 256 -1.65 -5.64 2.70
CA SER A 256 -1.90 -6.37 1.46
C SER A 256 -0.58 -6.75 0.76
N SER A 257 0.34 -5.80 0.63
CA SER A 257 1.65 -6.04 0.02
C SER A 257 2.44 -7.10 0.77
N SER A 258 2.42 -7.06 2.10
CA SER A 258 3.12 -8.03 2.95
C SER A 258 2.59 -9.44 2.74
N GLY A 259 1.28 -9.60 2.59
CA GLY A 259 0.66 -10.89 2.22
C GLY A 259 1.21 -11.43 0.89
N LYS A 260 1.22 -10.60 -0.15
CA LYS A 260 1.71 -10.99 -1.49
C LYS A 260 3.20 -11.35 -1.48
N ILE A 261 4.02 -10.53 -0.84
CA ILE A 261 5.47 -10.79 -0.72
C ILE A 261 5.73 -12.05 0.11
N GLY A 262 4.96 -12.29 1.18
CA GLY A 262 5.03 -13.53 1.96
C GLY A 262 4.70 -14.75 1.12
N GLU A 263 3.65 -14.68 0.30
CA GLU A 263 3.25 -15.76 -0.62
C GLU A 263 4.36 -16.04 -1.64
N ALA A 264 4.93 -15.00 -2.25
CA ALA A 264 6.06 -15.13 -3.16
C ALA A 264 7.25 -15.85 -2.49
N ILE A 265 7.66 -15.43 -1.29
CA ILE A 265 8.75 -16.08 -0.54
C ILE A 265 8.44 -17.58 -0.31
N GLY A 266 7.19 -17.92 0.02
CA GLY A 266 6.75 -19.31 0.16
C GLY A 266 6.94 -20.10 -1.13
N ILE A 267 6.45 -19.57 -2.26
CA ILE A 267 6.59 -20.17 -3.58
C ILE A 267 8.07 -20.40 -3.94
N LYS A 268 8.93 -19.39 -3.74
CA LYS A 268 10.37 -19.51 -4.03
C LYS A 268 11.00 -20.69 -3.30
N LYS A 269 10.71 -20.86 -2.00
CA LYS A 269 11.24 -21.99 -1.22
C LYS A 269 10.82 -23.34 -1.79
N GLU A 270 9.59 -23.47 -2.28
CA GLU A 270 9.13 -24.72 -2.90
C GLU A 270 9.87 -25.04 -4.21
N ILE A 271 10.12 -24.02 -5.02
CA ILE A 271 10.85 -24.14 -6.29
C ILE A 271 12.32 -24.48 -6.04
N GLU A 272 12.98 -23.78 -5.11
CA GLU A 272 14.36 -24.04 -4.70
C GLU A 272 14.55 -25.48 -4.21
N LYS A 273 13.58 -26.03 -3.46
CA LYS A 273 13.61 -27.42 -3.01
C LYS A 273 13.66 -28.40 -4.18
N VAL A 274 12.85 -28.17 -5.22
CA VAL A 274 12.79 -29.01 -6.41
C VAL A 274 14.06 -28.88 -7.26
N ILE A 275 14.61 -27.66 -7.37
CA ILE A 275 15.91 -27.37 -7.98
C ILE A 275 17.05 -28.12 -7.28
N ASN A 276 17.13 -28.04 -5.96
CA ASN A 276 18.20 -28.68 -5.18
C ASN A 276 18.14 -30.20 -5.26
N GLU A 277 16.93 -30.77 -5.25
CA GLU A 277 16.75 -32.20 -5.47
C GLU A 277 17.26 -32.63 -6.85
N ALA A 278 16.97 -31.85 -7.90
CA ALA A 278 17.48 -32.13 -9.24
C ALA A 278 19.00 -32.06 -9.32
N LYS A 279 19.62 -31.02 -8.74
CA LYS A 279 21.08 -30.87 -8.69
C LYS A 279 21.79 -32.05 -8.00
N SER A 280 21.11 -32.75 -7.10
CA SER A 280 21.67 -33.94 -6.43
C SER A 280 21.61 -35.23 -7.27
N ILE A 281 20.76 -35.24 -8.32
CA ILE A 281 20.48 -36.42 -9.15
C ILE A 281 21.14 -36.29 -10.54
N LEU A 282 21.21 -35.08 -11.08
CA LEU A 282 21.91 -34.75 -12.31
C LEU A 282 23.43 -34.81 -12.07
#